data_AF-A0A318TAE3-F1
#
_entry.id   AF-A0A318TAE3-F1
#
_cell.length_a   1.000
_cell.length_b   1.000
_cell.length_c   1.000
_cell.angle_alpha   90.00
_cell.angle_beta   90.00
_cell.angle_gamma   90.00
#
_symmetry.space_group_name_H-M   'P 1'
#
loop_
_entity.id
_entity.type
_entity.pdbx_description
1 polymer ?
#
loop_
_entity_poly.entity_id
_entity_poly.type
_entity_poly.pdbx_seq_one_letter_code
_entity_poly.pdbx_strand_id
1 'polypeptide(L)'
;MRYFSNALTALAMLGAVAQAQAAPMTNQYEELSHRLLAGLPTTSIVDLDRCKVRPDPPGKNPVSSGLTVGHVIKDFKMVPGPHAMIAYNQQRLITGPSNLPILEVFEYGVMPDDKAIVTMRELSPKTYRQLSEPINFLCQVGTALRFEPATGIMPADKG
;
A
#
# COMPACT_ATOMS: atom_id res chain seq x y z
N MET A 1 -70.47 38.49 8.90
CA MET A 1 -69.42 38.93 7.97
C MET A 1 -68.33 37.88 7.97
N ARG A 2 -67.95 37.39 6.78
CA ARG A 2 -66.71 36.62 6.54
C ARG A 2 -65.51 37.51 6.91
N TYR A 3 -64.33 36.96 7.23
CA TYR A 3 -63.07 37.18 6.50
C TYR A 3 -61.93 36.33 7.13
N PHE A 4 -61.54 35.28 6.39
CA PHE A 4 -60.19 34.72 6.13
C PHE A 4 -59.19 34.37 7.26
N SER A 5 -58.99 33.05 7.41
CA SER A 5 -57.74 32.28 7.25
C SER A 5 -56.41 33.05 7.02
N ASN A 6 -55.37 32.66 7.76
CA ASN A 6 -53.96 32.53 7.34
C ASN A 6 -53.20 31.76 8.46
N ALA A 7 -52.95 30.45 8.33
CA ALA A 7 -51.87 29.78 7.59
C ALA A 7 -50.56 29.65 8.41
N LEU A 8 -50.15 28.39 8.58
CA LEU A 8 -48.90 27.89 9.17
C LEU A 8 -47.65 28.49 8.52
N THR A 9 -46.58 28.66 9.29
CA THR A 9 -45.23 28.32 8.80
C THR A 9 -44.30 28.00 9.97
N ALA A 10 -44.09 26.71 10.22
CA ALA A 10 -43.01 26.20 11.06
C ALA A 10 -41.72 26.20 10.21
N LEU A 11 -40.73 27.01 10.59
CA LEU A 11 -39.39 26.93 10.02
C LEU A 11 -38.65 25.74 10.66
N ALA A 12 -38.74 24.57 10.03
CA ALA A 12 -37.84 23.46 10.31
C ALA A 12 -36.46 23.81 9.71
N MET A 13 -35.52 24.26 10.53
CA MET A 13 -34.10 24.29 10.16
C MET A 13 -33.54 22.87 10.25
N LEU A 14 -33.81 22.08 9.21
CA LEU A 14 -33.13 20.82 8.92
C LEU A 14 -32.39 21.00 7.60
N GLY A 15 -31.07 21.02 7.66
CA GLY A 15 -30.19 21.06 6.48
C GLY A 15 -28.92 21.85 6.80
N ALA A 16 -27.71 21.35 6.60
CA ALA A 16 -27.26 20.10 6.04
C ALA A 16 -25.94 19.76 6.73
N VAL A 17 -25.80 18.55 7.27
CA VAL A 17 -24.47 17.99 7.46
C VAL A 17 -23.92 17.76 6.06
N ALA A 18 -23.06 18.67 5.62
CA ALA A 18 -22.28 18.49 4.42
C ALA A 18 -21.45 17.21 4.61
N GLN A 19 -21.92 16.09 4.06
CA GLN A 19 -21.06 14.96 3.79
C GLN A 19 -20.08 15.46 2.73
N ALA A 20 -18.89 15.88 3.17
CA ALA A 20 -17.75 16.04 2.30
C ALA A 20 -17.44 14.66 1.72
N GLN A 21 -18.07 14.35 0.58
CA GLN A 21 -17.66 13.24 -0.25
C GLN A 21 -16.27 13.62 -0.76
N ALA A 22 -15.23 13.02 -0.19
CA ALA A 22 -13.89 13.13 -0.70
C ALA A 22 -13.94 12.74 -2.19
N ALA A 23 -13.51 13.65 -3.06
CA ALA A 23 -13.37 13.35 -4.47
C ALA A 23 -12.50 12.08 -4.61
N PRO A 24 -12.83 11.15 -5.53
CA PRO A 24 -11.98 9.99 -5.76
C PRO A 24 -10.58 10.49 -6.09
N MET A 25 -9.62 10.17 -5.22
CA MET A 25 -8.24 10.54 -5.43
C MET A 25 -7.74 9.70 -6.60
N THR A 26 -7.51 10.33 -7.75
CA THR A 26 -6.98 9.63 -8.94
C THR A 26 -5.57 9.10 -8.70
N ASN A 27 -4.85 9.68 -7.72
CA ASN A 27 -3.47 9.33 -7.36
C ASN A 27 -3.44 8.39 -6.16
N GLN A 28 -2.93 7.17 -6.37
CA GLN A 28 -2.89 6.12 -5.34
C GLN A 28 -1.88 6.44 -4.22
N TYR A 29 -0.79 7.16 -4.53
CA TYR A 29 0.14 7.67 -3.52
C TYR A 29 -0.55 8.63 -2.55
N GLU A 30 -1.37 9.55 -3.05
CA GLU A 30 -2.05 10.53 -2.19
C GLU A 30 -3.12 9.86 -1.33
N GLU A 31 -3.85 8.88 -1.88
CA GLU A 31 -4.78 8.06 -1.10
C GLU A 31 -4.06 7.32 0.03
N LEU A 32 -2.95 6.66 -0.27
CA LEU A 32 -2.13 5.99 0.75
C LEU A 32 -1.67 6.98 1.82
N SER A 33 -1.13 8.13 1.43
CA SER A 33 -0.68 9.19 2.34
C SER A 33 -1.80 9.60 3.30
N HIS A 34 -2.97 9.91 2.76
CA HIS A 34 -4.12 10.35 3.55
C HIS A 34 -4.57 9.27 4.54
N ARG A 35 -4.67 8.00 4.08
CA ARG A 35 -5.06 6.88 4.94
C ARG A 35 -4.09 6.68 6.09
N LEU A 36 -2.78 6.66 5.80
CA LEU A 36 -1.74 6.42 6.79
C LEU A 36 -1.68 7.55 7.83
N LEU A 37 -1.73 8.81 7.38
CA LEU A 37 -1.72 9.98 8.29
C LEU A 37 -3.00 10.09 9.12
N ALA A 38 -4.13 9.59 8.62
CA ALA A 38 -5.38 9.47 9.39
C ALA A 38 -5.38 8.27 10.37
N GLY A 39 -4.31 7.48 10.42
CA GLY A 39 -4.22 6.29 11.27
C GLY A 39 -5.15 5.15 10.83
N LEU A 40 -5.61 5.15 9.58
CA LEU A 40 -6.50 4.12 9.06
C LEU A 40 -5.71 2.84 8.75
N PRO A 41 -6.10 1.68 9.33
CA PRO A 41 -5.47 0.41 9.03
C PRO A 41 -5.45 0.12 7.53
N THR A 42 -4.26 -0.10 6.99
CA THR A 42 -4.04 -0.25 5.54
C THR A 42 -3.14 -1.46 5.28
N THR A 43 -3.62 -2.37 4.43
CA THR A 43 -2.89 -3.55 3.96
C THR A 43 -2.22 -3.22 2.64
N SER A 44 -0.91 -3.38 2.58
CA SER A 44 -0.15 -3.39 1.33
C SER A 44 -0.16 -4.79 0.74
N ILE A 45 -0.46 -4.92 -0.55
CA ILE A 45 -0.40 -6.18 -1.28
C ILE A 45 0.42 -5.96 -2.54
N VAL A 46 1.53 -6.69 -2.67
CA VAL A 46 2.40 -6.66 -3.85
C VAL A 46 2.37 -8.00 -4.56
N ASP A 47 2.19 -7.97 -5.88
CA ASP A 47 2.40 -9.08 -6.79
C ASP A 47 3.71 -8.82 -7.53
N LEU A 48 4.77 -9.54 -7.16
CA LEU A 48 6.12 -9.30 -7.66
C LEU A 48 6.29 -9.70 -9.13
N ASP A 49 5.44 -10.59 -9.64
CA ASP A 49 5.47 -11.02 -11.05
C ASP A 49 4.97 -9.92 -11.99
N ARG A 50 4.24 -8.95 -11.44
CA ARG A 50 3.79 -7.76 -12.16
C ARG A 50 4.75 -6.57 -12.04
N CYS A 51 5.87 -6.75 -11.33
CA CYS A 51 6.92 -5.74 -11.21
C CYS A 51 8.07 -6.01 -12.19
N LYS A 52 8.85 -4.96 -12.52
CA LYS A 52 10.08 -5.07 -13.30
C LYS A 52 11.28 -5.20 -12.38
N VAL A 53 12.12 -6.22 -12.57
CA VAL A 53 13.37 -6.38 -11.78
C VAL A 53 14.43 -5.36 -12.25
N ARG A 54 15.16 -4.76 -11.31
CA ARG A 54 16.24 -3.79 -11.59
C ARG A 54 17.58 -4.20 -10.95
N PRO A 55 18.70 -4.13 -11.70
CA PRO A 55 18.77 -3.85 -13.14
C PRO A 55 18.07 -4.95 -13.95
N ASP A 56 17.51 -4.59 -15.11
CA ASP A 56 16.91 -5.57 -16.02
C ASP A 56 18.02 -6.58 -16.39
N PRO A 57 17.87 -7.88 -16.09
CA PRO A 57 18.92 -8.83 -16.38
C PRO A 57 19.03 -9.01 -17.91
N PRO A 58 20.21 -8.75 -18.52
CA PRO A 58 20.36 -8.81 -19.97
C PRO A 58 20.06 -10.22 -20.48
N GLY A 59 19.13 -10.32 -21.44
CA GLY A 59 18.79 -11.59 -22.11
C GLY A 59 18.14 -12.66 -21.23
N LYS A 60 17.70 -12.33 -20.00
CA LYS A 60 16.94 -13.25 -19.14
C LYS A 60 15.48 -12.84 -19.08
N ASN A 61 14.60 -13.83 -19.16
CA ASN A 61 13.19 -13.63 -18.84
C ASN A 61 13.07 -13.08 -17.40
N PRO A 62 12.06 -12.23 -17.11
CA PRO A 62 11.76 -11.81 -15.76
C PRO A 62 11.71 -13.03 -14.86
N VAL A 63 12.39 -12.99 -13.71
CA VAL A 63 12.25 -14.04 -12.70
C VAL A 63 10.81 -13.96 -12.21
N SER A 64 9.95 -14.85 -12.70
CA SER A 64 8.64 -15.08 -12.08
C SER A 64 8.92 -15.71 -10.73
N SER A 65 8.61 -14.96 -9.70
CA SER A 65 8.65 -15.38 -8.31
C SER A 65 7.40 -16.17 -7.93
N GLY A 66 6.28 -16.00 -8.65
CA GLY A 66 4.95 -16.47 -8.25
C GLY A 66 4.51 -15.91 -6.90
N LEU A 67 5.17 -14.85 -6.42
CA LEU A 67 5.11 -14.42 -5.03
C LEU A 67 4.24 -13.18 -4.88
N THR A 68 3.08 -13.39 -4.26
CA THR A 68 2.24 -12.31 -3.71
C THR A 68 2.53 -12.15 -2.23
N VAL A 69 2.84 -10.92 -1.80
CA VAL A 69 3.12 -10.59 -0.40
C VAL A 69 2.10 -9.57 0.09
N GLY A 70 1.41 -9.88 1.18
CA GLY A 70 0.49 -8.97 1.86
C GLY A 70 0.89 -8.71 3.30
N HIS A 71 0.80 -7.45 3.76
CA HIS A 71 0.94 -7.10 5.17
C HIS A 71 0.21 -5.81 5.53
N VAL A 72 -0.16 -5.70 6.80
CA VAL A 72 -0.65 -4.44 7.37
C VAL A 72 0.54 -3.50 7.57
N ILE A 73 0.46 -2.29 7.03
CA ILE A 73 1.45 -1.23 7.26
C ILE A 73 1.25 -0.73 8.68
N LYS A 74 2.17 -1.10 9.58
CA LYS A 74 2.15 -0.67 10.99
C LYS A 74 2.94 0.60 11.21
N ASP A 75 4.12 0.65 10.58
CA ASP A 75 5.08 1.72 10.73
C ASP A 75 5.45 2.26 9.36
N PHE A 76 5.48 3.59 9.22
CA PHE A 76 5.83 4.26 7.97
C PHE A 76 6.54 5.59 8.25
N LYS A 77 7.24 6.11 7.24
CA LYS A 77 7.79 7.46 7.23
C LYS A 77 7.45 8.19 5.94
N MET A 78 7.11 9.46 6.05
CA MET A 78 7.02 10.39 4.92
C MET A 78 8.40 10.99 4.69
N VAL A 79 9.03 10.68 3.56
CA VAL A 79 10.30 11.29 3.15
C VAL A 79 9.98 12.49 2.25
N PRO A 80 10.31 13.72 2.64
CA PRO A 80 10.10 14.90 1.79
C PRO A 80 11.28 15.14 0.83
N GLY A 81 11.11 16.11 -0.08
CA GLY A 81 12.19 16.63 -0.94
C GLY A 81 12.27 15.97 -2.32
N PRO A 82 13.43 16.03 -3.01
CA PRO A 82 13.56 15.60 -4.40
C PRO A 82 13.42 14.07 -4.59
N HIS A 83 13.51 13.30 -3.51
CA HIS A 83 13.28 11.86 -3.47
C HIS A 83 12.07 11.54 -2.58
N ALA A 84 11.00 12.32 -2.74
CA ALA A 84 9.80 12.17 -1.94
C ALA A 84 9.24 10.74 -2.07
N MET A 85 8.95 10.12 -0.92
CA MET A 85 8.36 8.78 -0.89
C MET A 85 7.69 8.49 0.45
N ILE A 86 6.72 7.59 0.44
CA ILE A 86 6.24 6.90 1.63
C ILE A 86 7.07 5.63 1.77
N ALA A 87 7.83 5.53 2.84
CA ALA A 87 8.69 4.38 3.09
C ALA A 87 8.20 3.57 4.29
N TYR A 88 8.13 2.25 4.11
CA TYR A 88 7.76 1.28 5.13
C TYR A 88 8.44 -0.05 4.84
N ASN A 89 8.42 -0.98 5.78
CA ASN A 89 8.99 -2.30 5.57
C ASN A 89 8.17 -3.40 6.22
N GLN A 90 8.45 -4.63 5.79
CA GLN A 90 8.00 -5.84 6.43
C GLN A 90 9.21 -6.76 6.60
N GLN A 91 9.29 -7.40 7.77
CA GLN A 91 10.24 -8.48 8.01
C GLN A 91 9.49 -9.75 8.41
N ARG A 92 9.96 -10.90 7.95
CA ARG A 92 9.44 -12.21 8.34
C ARG A 92 10.55 -13.24 8.43
N LEU A 93 10.47 -14.09 9.45
CA LEU A 93 11.33 -15.27 9.56
C LEU A 93 10.68 -16.39 8.74
N ILE A 94 11.37 -16.86 7.70
CA ILE A 94 10.88 -17.92 6.82
C ILE A 94 11.94 -19.01 6.68
N THR A 95 11.54 -20.16 6.15
CA THR A 95 12.47 -21.22 5.74
C THR A 95 12.95 -20.93 4.32
N GLY A 96 14.25 -20.69 4.16
CA GLY A 96 14.85 -20.44 2.85
C GLY A 96 15.02 -21.72 2.01
N PRO A 97 15.53 -21.59 0.76
CA PRO A 97 15.68 -22.73 -0.17
C PRO A 97 16.59 -23.85 0.35
N SER A 98 17.51 -23.56 1.27
CA SER A 98 18.42 -24.51 1.90
C SER A 98 17.84 -25.21 3.15
N ASN A 99 16.54 -25.07 3.42
CA ASN A 99 15.87 -25.49 4.66
C ASN A 99 16.42 -24.82 5.93
N LEU A 100 17.17 -23.73 5.79
CA LEU A 100 17.64 -22.93 6.91
C LEU A 100 16.74 -21.72 7.14
N PRO A 101 16.55 -21.28 8.40
CA PRO A 101 15.80 -20.06 8.67
C PRO A 101 16.54 -18.85 8.13
N ILE A 102 15.82 -17.98 7.42
CA ILE A 102 16.29 -16.70 6.91
C ILE A 102 15.34 -15.59 7.37
N LEU A 103 15.89 -14.39 7.58
CA LEU A 103 15.10 -13.18 7.78
C LEU A 103 14.91 -12.53 6.42
N GLU A 104 13.69 -12.60 5.89
CA GLU A 104 13.32 -11.94 4.64
C GLU A 104 12.76 -10.55 4.96
N VAL A 105 13.33 -9.54 4.31
CA VAL A 105 12.97 -8.13 4.51
C VAL A 105 12.52 -7.54 3.17
N PHE A 106 11.32 -6.98 3.17
CA PHE A 106 10.80 -6.17 2.08
C PHE A 106 10.81 -4.70 2.47
N GLU A 107 11.52 -3.88 1.72
CA GLU A 107 11.58 -2.43 1.88
C GLU A 107 10.77 -1.79 0.76
N TYR A 108 9.80 -0.95 1.12
CA TYR A 108 8.91 -0.30 0.15
C TYR A 108 9.21 1.20 0.14
N GLY A 109 9.33 1.77 -1.06
CA GLY A 109 9.38 3.21 -1.30
C GLY A 109 8.36 3.59 -2.37
N VAL A 110 7.21 4.12 -1.95
CA VAL A 110 6.12 4.54 -2.84
C VAL A 110 6.31 6.00 -3.19
N MET A 111 6.39 6.33 -4.48
CA MET A 111 6.68 7.67 -4.99
C MET A 111 5.41 8.39 -5.46
N PRO A 112 5.40 9.73 -5.52
CA PRO A 112 4.25 10.53 -5.94
C PRO A 112 3.74 10.29 -7.37
N ASP A 113 4.53 9.66 -8.24
CA ASP A 113 4.18 9.34 -9.62
C ASP A 113 3.56 7.94 -9.78
N ASP A 114 3.00 7.40 -8.70
CA ASP A 114 2.37 6.07 -8.61
C ASP A 114 3.32 4.93 -9.02
N LYS A 115 4.61 5.10 -8.77
CA LYS A 115 5.60 4.02 -8.84
C LYS A 115 6.08 3.66 -7.45
N ALA A 116 6.51 2.43 -7.29
CA ALA A 116 7.15 1.98 -6.06
C ALA A 116 8.41 1.20 -6.38
N ILE A 117 9.42 1.36 -5.53
CA ILE A 117 10.56 0.46 -5.45
C ILE A 117 10.30 -0.48 -4.28
N VAL A 118 10.33 -1.78 -4.54
CA VAL A 118 10.28 -2.83 -3.52
C VAL A 118 11.62 -3.54 -3.54
N THR A 119 12.37 -3.49 -2.44
CA THR A 119 13.66 -4.18 -2.32
C THR A 119 13.48 -5.40 -1.42
N MET A 120 13.80 -6.58 -1.95
CA MET A 120 13.82 -7.82 -1.19
C MET A 120 15.25 -8.14 -0.77
N ARG A 121 15.45 -8.40 0.53
CA ARG A 121 16.72 -8.82 1.12
C ARG A 121 16.52 -10.10 1.92
N GLU A 122 17.51 -10.99 1.83
CA GLU A 122 17.61 -12.15 2.69
C GLU A 122 18.80 -11.96 3.64
N LEU A 123 18.53 -12.04 4.94
CA LEU A 123 19.53 -11.85 5.98
C LEU A 123 19.65 -13.12 6.85
N SER A 124 20.85 -13.35 7.38
CA SER A 124 21.05 -14.34 8.42
C SER A 124 20.28 -13.90 9.68
N PRO A 125 19.42 -14.75 10.26
CA PRO A 125 18.73 -14.39 11.50
C PRO A 125 19.67 -14.33 12.71
N LYS A 126 20.91 -14.84 12.58
CA LYS A 126 21.91 -14.84 13.64
C LYS A 126 22.85 -13.65 13.57
N THR A 127 23.35 -13.35 12.38
CA THR A 127 24.39 -12.31 12.20
C THR A 127 23.85 -11.03 11.56
N TYR A 128 22.61 -11.04 11.07
CA TYR A 128 21.98 -9.98 10.27
C TYR A 128 22.78 -9.60 9.02
N ARG A 129 23.77 -10.43 8.64
CA ARG A 129 24.51 -10.26 7.39
C ARG A 129 23.65 -10.72 6.24
N GLN A 130 23.79 -10.00 5.13
CA GLN A 130 23.14 -10.32 3.88
C GLN A 130 23.61 -11.69 3.33
N LEU A 131 22.65 -12.52 2.91
CA LEU A 131 22.88 -13.87 2.40
C LEU A 131 22.99 -13.91 0.87
N SER A 132 22.33 -12.98 0.20
CA SER A 132 22.22 -12.87 -1.26
C SER A 132 22.13 -11.41 -1.69
N GLU A 133 22.47 -11.07 -2.94
CA GLU A 133 22.30 -9.70 -3.44
C GLU A 133 20.83 -9.25 -3.40
N PRO A 134 20.52 -7.99 -3.04
CA PRO A 134 19.14 -7.55 -2.93
C PRO A 134 18.50 -7.49 -4.32
N ILE A 135 17.24 -7.89 -4.41
CA ILE A 135 16.47 -7.79 -5.64
C ILE A 135 15.60 -6.55 -5.54
N ASN A 136 15.75 -5.62 -6.50
CA ASN A 136 14.92 -4.42 -6.57
C ASN A 136 13.83 -4.62 -7.62
N PHE A 137 12.60 -4.36 -7.23
CA PHE A 137 11.42 -4.44 -8.09
C PHE A 137 10.86 -3.03 -8.28
N LEU A 138 10.67 -2.62 -9.53
CA LEU A 138 9.92 -1.43 -9.89
C LEU A 138 8.48 -1.83 -10.16
N CYS A 139 7.57 -1.44 -9.27
CA CYS A 139 6.16 -1.80 -9.29
C CYS A 139 5.31 -0.57 -9.63
N GLN A 140 4.27 -0.77 -10.44
CA GLN A 140 3.25 0.25 -10.66
C GLN A 140 2.20 0.17 -9.54
N VAL A 141 1.92 1.29 -8.89
CA VAL A 141 0.91 1.39 -7.84
C VAL A 141 -0.49 1.31 -8.46
N GLY A 142 -1.44 0.69 -7.75
CA GLY A 142 -2.79 0.40 -8.21
C GLY A 142 -2.91 -0.86 -9.08
N THR A 143 -1.79 -1.47 -9.46
CA THR A 143 -1.77 -2.70 -10.28
C THR A 143 -0.91 -3.79 -9.66
N ALA A 144 0.42 -3.61 -9.64
CA ALA A 144 1.36 -4.56 -9.07
C ALA A 144 1.49 -4.38 -7.54
N LEU A 145 1.41 -3.14 -7.06
CA LEU A 145 1.32 -2.81 -5.64
C LEU A 145 -0.02 -2.12 -5.39
N ARG A 146 -0.85 -2.67 -4.49
CA ARG A 146 -2.15 -2.10 -4.14
C ARG A 146 -2.32 -1.95 -2.63
N PHE A 147 -3.24 -1.08 -2.23
CA PHE A 147 -3.53 -0.76 -0.84
C PHE A 147 -5.01 -0.96 -0.57
N GLU A 148 -5.30 -1.78 0.43
CA GLU A 148 -6.67 -2.12 0.80
C GLU A 148 -6.92 -1.73 2.26
N PRO A 149 -8.15 -1.41 2.67
CA PRO A 149 -8.50 -1.37 4.07
C PRO A 149 -8.13 -2.70 4.75
N ALA A 150 -7.50 -2.64 5.92
CA ALA A 150 -7.29 -3.84 6.72
C ALA A 150 -8.63 -4.22 7.36
N THR A 151 -9.47 -4.94 6.61
CA THR A 151 -10.81 -5.40 7.04
C THR A 151 -10.77 -6.54 8.06
N GLY A 152 -9.57 -7.01 8.44
CA GLY A 152 -9.38 -8.19 9.28
C GLY A 152 -9.58 -9.52 8.54
N ILE A 153 -9.89 -9.50 7.23
CA ILE A 153 -10.10 -10.68 6.39
C ILE A 153 -9.38 -10.45 5.06
N MET A 154 -8.24 -11.11 4.85
CA MET A 154 -7.62 -11.15 3.51
C MET A 154 -8.59 -11.87 2.55
N PRO A 155 -9.03 -11.25 1.44
CA PRO A 155 -9.83 -11.97 0.45
C PRO A 155 -8.98 -13.11 -0.12
N ALA A 156 -9.47 -14.34 0.01
CA ALA A 156 -8.87 -15.50 -0.62
C ALA A 156 -8.86 -15.28 -2.14
N ASP A 157 -7.70 -15.47 -2.78
CA ASP A 157 -7.59 -15.47 -4.23
C ASP A 157 -8.62 -16.43 -4.81
N LYS A 158 -9.48 -15.91 -5.69
CA LYS A 158 -10.25 -16.77 -6.59
C LYS A 158 -9.30 -17.13 -7.73
N GLY A 159 -8.64 -18.28 -7.57
CA GLY A 159 -7.90 -18.93 -8.66
C GLY A 159 -8.76 -19.28 -9.85
#